data_AF-A0A0S3RUF0-F1
#
_entry.id   AF-A0A0S3RUF0-F1
#
_cell.length_a   1.000
_cell.length_b   1.000
_cell.length_c   1.000
_cell.angle_alpha   90.00
_cell.angle_beta   90.00
_cell.angle_gamma   90.00
#
_symmetry.space_group_name_H-M   'P 1'
#
loop_
_entity.id
_entity.type
_entity.pdbx_description
1 polymer ?
#
loop_
_entity_poly.entity_id
_entity_poly.type
_entity_poly.pdbx_seq_one_letter_code
_entity_poly.pdbx_strand_id
1 'polypeptide(L)'
;MPEGPEQANLVSVDILNALGIPHPLVLERSFDRPNLKYEVIGKTKEPLKKLRQLLIDCFRNQCGIVYCLSKSEYVEVSKFLNEKCKIKTVYYHAGLAARPRIAP
;
A
#
# COMPACT_ATOMS: atom_id res chain seq x y z
N MET A 1 29.73 21.68 -11.92
CA MET A 1 28.93 22.31 -10.86
C MET A 1 28.90 21.31 -9.72
N PRO A 2 29.58 21.54 -8.59
CA PRO A 2 29.54 20.59 -7.48
C PRO A 2 28.18 20.73 -6.79
N GLU A 3 27.43 19.64 -6.72
CA GLU A 3 26.19 19.59 -5.96
C GLU A 3 26.50 19.72 -4.46
N GLY A 4 25.64 20.44 -3.74
CA GLY A 4 25.82 20.81 -2.34
C GLY A 4 25.92 19.62 -1.39
N PRO A 5 26.17 19.86 -0.09
CA PRO A 5 26.43 18.79 0.86
C PRO A 5 25.22 17.85 0.90
N GLU A 6 25.47 16.62 0.44
CA GLU A 6 24.58 15.48 0.53
C GLU A 6 24.08 15.42 1.98
N GLN A 7 22.77 15.64 2.16
CA GLN A 7 22.15 15.59 3.48
C GLN A 7 22.32 14.15 3.98
N ALA A 8 23.34 13.90 4.79
CA ALA A 8 23.67 12.56 5.23
C ALA A 8 22.44 11.93 5.90
N ASN A 9 21.90 10.89 5.28
CA ASN A 9 20.80 10.12 5.85
C ASN A 9 21.31 9.44 7.12
N LEU A 10 20.98 10.03 8.28
CA LEU A 10 21.49 9.59 9.58
C LEU A 10 21.22 8.10 9.85
N VAL A 11 20.09 7.57 9.37
CA VAL A 11 19.75 6.14 9.48
C VAL A 11 20.76 5.29 8.69
N SER A 12 21.16 5.73 7.51
CA SER A 12 22.13 5.00 6.69
C SER A 12 23.52 5.03 7.32
N VAL A 13 23.92 6.17 7.87
CA VAL A 13 25.19 6.32 8.60
C VAL A 13 25.23 5.38 9.82
N ASP A 14 24.15 5.31 10.59
CA ASP A 14 24.06 4.42 11.74
C ASP A 14 24.16 2.93 11.34
N ILE A 15 23.50 2.53 10.25
CA ILE A 15 23.60 1.17 9.71
C ILE A 15 25.05 0.84 9.33
N LEU A 16 25.75 1.75 8.63
CA LEU A 16 27.12 1.54 8.19
C LEU A 16 28.10 1.44 9.36
N ASN A 17 27.90 2.27 10.39
CA ASN A 17 28.67 2.23 11.62
C ASN A 17 28.44 0.92 12.38
N ALA A 18 27.17 0.50 12.53
CA ALA A 18 26.82 -0.74 13.21
C ALA A 18 27.36 -1.99 12.50
N LEU A 19 27.45 -1.95 11.17
CA LEU A 19 27.99 -3.04 10.36
C LEU A 19 29.52 -2.97 10.18
N GLY A 20 30.16 -1.89 10.60
CA GLY A 20 31.61 -1.69 10.43
C GLY A 20 32.05 -1.62 8.96
N ILE A 21 31.26 -0.97 8.09
CA ILE A 21 31.52 -0.87 6.65
C ILE A 21 32.10 0.52 6.33
N PRO A 22 33.44 0.68 6.27
CA PRO A 22 34.06 1.95 5.88
C PRO A 22 33.96 2.15 4.36
N HIS A 23 33.73 3.41 3.94
CA HIS A 23 33.71 3.84 2.53
C HIS A 23 32.78 3.02 1.61
N PRO A 24 31.49 2.89 1.94
CA PRO A 24 30.55 2.15 1.10
C PRO A 24 30.31 2.89 -0.23
N LEU A 25 30.06 2.11 -1.28
CA LEU A 25 29.37 2.62 -2.45
C LEU A 25 27.88 2.73 -2.12
N VAL A 26 27.39 3.96 -1.98
CA VAL A 26 25.96 4.23 -1.77
C VAL A 26 25.31 4.46 -3.13
N LEU A 27 24.31 3.65 -3.47
CA LEU A 27 23.54 3.78 -4.70
C LEU A 27 22.10 4.16 -4.35
N GLU A 28 21.72 5.38 -4.67
CA GLU A 28 20.36 5.87 -4.50
C GLU A 28 19.62 5.93 -5.83
N ARG A 29 18.32 5.69 -5.79
CA ARG A 29 17.43 5.92 -6.92
C ARG A 29 16.23 6.71 -6.47
N SER A 30 15.66 7.47 -7.41
CA SER A 30 14.40 8.17 -7.19
C SER A 30 13.30 7.18 -6.80
N PHE A 31 12.47 7.59 -5.85
CA PHE A 31 11.24 6.90 -5.47
C PHE A 31 10.09 7.15 -6.46
N ASP A 32 10.26 8.07 -7.41
CA ASP A 32 9.21 8.44 -8.35
C ASP A 32 8.76 7.27 -9.22
N ARG A 33 7.45 7.20 -9.43
CA ARG A 33 6.78 6.19 -10.24
C ARG A 33 5.88 6.92 -11.21
N PRO A 34 6.38 7.37 -12.38
CA PRO A 34 5.63 8.21 -13.31
C PRO A 34 4.38 7.51 -13.88
N ASN A 35 4.26 6.20 -13.69
CA ASN A 35 3.10 5.40 -14.06
C ASN A 35 2.00 5.36 -12.97
N LEU A 36 2.21 5.95 -11.79
CA LEU A 36 1.23 6.02 -10.71
C LEU A 36 0.49 7.36 -10.74
N LYS A 37 -0.84 7.29 -10.65
CA LYS A 37 -1.71 8.46 -10.50
C LYS A 37 -2.15 8.55 -9.04
N TYR A 38 -1.96 9.72 -8.42
CA TYR A 38 -2.38 9.99 -7.05
C TYR A 38 -3.65 10.82 -7.05
N GLU A 39 -4.64 10.41 -6.27
CA GLU A 39 -5.90 11.13 -6.10
C GLU A 39 -6.29 11.11 -4.61
N VAL A 40 -6.77 12.25 -4.11
CA VAL A 40 -7.30 12.37 -2.74
C VAL A 40 -8.78 12.69 -2.82
N ILE A 41 -9.60 11.74 -2.37
CA ILE A 41 -11.06 11.87 -2.38
C ILE A 41 -11.55 12.00 -0.93
N GLY A 42 -12.34 13.04 -0.65
CA GLY A 42 -12.93 13.24 0.68
C GLY A 42 -13.85 12.07 1.09
N LYS A 43 -13.75 11.62 2.35
CA LYS A 43 -14.62 10.57 2.88
C LYS A 43 -16.06 11.06 2.97
N THR A 44 -16.98 10.31 2.37
CA THR A 44 -18.43 10.54 2.49
C THR A 44 -19.00 9.88 3.75
N LYS A 45 -20.24 10.21 4.12
CA LYS A 45 -20.99 9.48 5.16
C LYS A 45 -21.21 7.99 4.84
N GLU A 46 -21.17 7.62 3.56
CA GLU A 46 -21.37 6.24 3.08
C GLU A 46 -20.13 5.72 2.29
N PRO A 47 -18.98 5.50 2.96
CA PRO A 47 -17.71 5.21 2.29
C PRO A 47 -17.74 3.94 1.44
N LEU A 48 -18.45 2.89 1.89
CA LEU A 48 -18.58 1.64 1.16
C LEU A 48 -19.31 1.80 -0.18
N LYS A 49 -20.35 2.64 -0.23
CA LYS A 49 -21.05 2.94 -1.49
C LYS A 49 -20.15 3.72 -2.44
N LYS A 50 -19.38 4.69 -1.94
CA LYS A 50 -18.42 5.45 -2.73
C LYS A 50 -17.32 4.55 -3.30
N LEU A 51 -16.79 3.63 -2.50
CA LEU A 51 -15.82 2.62 -2.94
C LEU A 51 -16.40 1.74 -4.05
N ARG A 52 -17.62 1.21 -3.88
CA ARG A 52 -18.30 0.42 -4.92
C ARG A 52 -18.39 1.19 -6.23
N GLN A 53 -18.82 2.45 -6.19
CA GLN A 53 -18.96 3.28 -7.38
C GLN A 53 -17.62 3.44 -8.11
N LEU A 54 -16.55 3.76 -7.37
CA LEU A 54 -15.20 3.88 -7.91
C LEU A 54 -14.75 2.58 -8.61
N LEU A 55 -14.97 1.42 -7.98
CA LEU A 55 -14.58 0.13 -8.54
C LEU A 55 -15.37 -0.21 -9.81
N ILE A 56 -16.65 0.14 -9.89
CA ILE A 56 -17.52 -0.18 -11.04
C ILE A 56 -17.27 0.75 -12.22
N ASP A 57 -16.97 2.02 -11.96
CA ASP A 57 -16.84 3.06 -13.00
C ASP A 57 -15.42 3.11 -13.57
N CYS A 58 -14.40 3.01 -12.70
CA CYS A 58 -13.01 3.25 -13.10
C CYS A 58 -12.18 1.96 -13.20
N PHE A 59 -12.54 0.92 -12.43
CA PHE A 59 -11.69 -0.27 -12.24
C PHE A 59 -12.41 -1.60 -12.48
N ARG A 60 -13.46 -1.59 -13.30
CA ARG A 60 -14.24 -2.80 -13.60
C ARG A 60 -13.34 -3.87 -14.19
N ASN A 61 -13.41 -5.09 -13.64
CA ASN A 61 -12.62 -6.25 -14.06
C ASN A 61 -11.09 -6.05 -13.97
N GLN A 62 -10.61 -5.09 -13.18
CA GLN A 62 -9.19 -4.90 -12.89
C GLN A 62 -8.85 -5.46 -11.50
N CYS A 63 -7.56 -5.75 -11.28
CA CYS A 63 -7.06 -6.13 -9.96
C CYS A 63 -6.65 -4.88 -9.15
N GLY A 64 -6.68 -5.00 -7.83
CA GLY A 64 -6.32 -3.89 -6.95
C GLY A 64 -6.19 -4.33 -5.49
N ILE A 65 -5.69 -3.41 -4.66
CA ILE A 65 -5.51 -3.61 -3.22
C ILE A 65 -6.25 -2.48 -2.49
N VAL A 66 -7.03 -2.83 -1.48
CA VAL A 66 -7.66 -1.87 -0.57
C VAL A 66 -6.99 -1.99 0.79
N TYR A 67 -6.21 -0.97 1.16
CA TYR A 67 -5.63 -0.88 2.50
C TYR A 67 -6.66 -0.34 3.48
N CYS A 68 -6.85 -1.06 4.58
CA CYS A 68 -7.74 -0.68 5.69
C CYS A 68 -6.91 -0.44 6.94
N LEU A 69 -7.40 0.41 7.84
CA LEU A 69 -6.67 0.79 9.06
C LEU A 69 -6.78 -0.29 10.15
N SER A 70 -7.92 -0.98 10.24
CA SER A 70 -8.20 -1.90 11.34
C SER A 70 -8.65 -3.30 10.89
N LYS A 71 -8.63 -4.25 11.84
CA LYS A 71 -9.05 -5.63 11.60
C LYS A 71 -10.52 -5.77 11.27
N SER A 72 -11.37 -5.03 11.98
CA SER A 72 -12.81 -5.01 11.72
C SER A 72 -13.11 -4.41 10.35
N GLU A 73 -12.37 -3.37 9.95
CA GLU A 73 -12.61 -2.65 8.69
C GLU A 73 -12.36 -3.52 7.46
N TYR A 74 -11.24 -4.23 7.33
CA TYR A 74 -11.03 -5.08 6.14
C TYR A 74 -12.02 -6.25 6.07
N VAL A 75 -12.50 -6.76 7.22
CA VAL A 75 -13.52 -7.83 7.25
C VAL A 75 -14.85 -7.28 6.73
N GLU A 76 -15.26 -6.11 7.21
CA GLU A 76 -16.48 -5.44 6.79
C GLU A 76 -16.46 -5.08 5.31
N VAL A 77 -15.37 -4.46 4.84
CA VAL A 77 -15.18 -4.07 3.43
C VAL A 77 -15.25 -5.31 2.54
N SER A 78 -14.51 -6.38 2.86
CA SER A 78 -14.50 -7.60 2.06
C SER A 78 -15.88 -8.26 2.03
N LYS A 79 -16.58 -8.32 3.17
CA LYS A 79 -17.93 -8.87 3.25
C LYS A 79 -18.91 -8.06 2.39
N PHE A 80 -18.88 -6.74 2.50
CA PHE A 80 -19.73 -5.84 1.72
C PHE A 80 -19.52 -6.00 0.21
N LEU A 81 -18.26 -6.03 -0.24
CA LEU A 81 -17.93 -6.15 -1.67
C LEU A 81 -18.38 -7.52 -2.23
N ASN A 82 -18.12 -8.62 -1.53
CA ASN A 82 -18.55 -9.95 -1.97
C ASN A 82 -20.07 -10.12 -1.93
N GLU A 83 -20.70 -9.82 -0.79
CA GLU A 83 -22.12 -10.16 -0.57
C GLU A 83 -23.06 -9.20 -1.28
N LYS A 84 -22.80 -7.88 -1.17
CA LYS A 84 -23.69 -6.82 -1.66
C LYS A 84 -23.34 -6.34 -3.06
N CYS A 85 -22.05 -6.32 -3.41
CA CYS A 85 -21.61 -5.79 -4.70
C CYS A 85 -21.28 -6.89 -5.73
N LYS A 86 -21.16 -8.15 -5.31
CA LYS A 86 -20.72 -9.28 -6.12
C LYS A 86 -19.33 -9.08 -6.74
N ILE A 87 -18.47 -8.34 -6.04
CA ILE A 87 -17.06 -8.14 -6.39
C ILE A 87 -16.23 -9.10 -5.53
N LYS A 88 -15.49 -10.00 -6.18
CA LYS A 88 -14.67 -11.01 -5.49
C LYS A 88 -13.53 -10.32 -4.76
N THR A 89 -13.48 -10.47 -3.44
CA THR A 89 -12.36 -9.98 -2.62
C THR A 89 -11.99 -10.97 -1.53
N VAL A 90 -10.74 -10.89 -1.09
CA VAL A 90 -10.24 -11.55 0.12
C VAL A 90 -9.59 -10.51 1.01
N TYR A 91 -9.57 -10.74 2.32
CA TYR A 91 -8.84 -9.90 3.25
C TYR A 91 -7.56 -10.61 3.73
N TYR A 92 -6.55 -9.81 4.09
CA TYR A 92 -5.26 -10.31 4.52
C TYR A 92 -4.76 -9.54 5.74
N HIS A 93 -4.21 -10.24 6.73
CA HIS A 93 -3.44 -9.64 7.82
C HIS A 93 -2.38 -10.61 8.35
N ALA A 94 -1.33 -10.08 9.00
CA ALA A 94 -0.19 -10.87 9.48
C ALA A 94 -0.57 -11.99 10.45
N GLY A 95 -1.63 -11.78 11.24
CA GLY A 95 -2.16 -12.76 12.21
C GLY A 95 -3.04 -13.86 11.62
N LEU A 96 -3.21 -13.97 10.29
CA LEU A 96 -3.93 -15.09 9.69
C LEU A 96 -3.10 -16.38 9.77
N ALA A 97 -3.79 -17.50 10.01
CA ALA A 97 -3.17 -18.81 9.88
C ALA A 97 -2.60 -19.01 8.46
N ALA A 98 -1.61 -19.88 8.32
CA ALA A 98 -0.89 -20.05 7.05
C ALA A 98 -1.79 -20.44 5.87
N ARG A 99 -2.80 -21.29 6.09
CA ARG A 99 -3.73 -21.77 5.04
C ARG A 99 -4.60 -20.64 4.47
N PRO A 100 -5.29 -19.82 5.28
CA PRO A 100 -6.05 -18.66 4.80
C PRO A 100 -5.24 -17.60 4.02
N ARG A 101 -3.90 -17.55 4.15
CA ARG A 101 -3.06 -16.60 3.40
C ARG A 101 -2.87 -16.98 1.94
N ILE A 102 -3.19 -18.22 1.59
CA ILE A 102 -3.12 -18.73 0.23
C ILE A 102 -4.57 -18.73 -0.27
N ALA A 103 -4.90 -17.76 -1.13
CA ALA A 103 -6.20 -17.78 -1.81
C ALA A 103 -6.26 -19.03 -2.70
N PRO A 104 -7.37 -19.79 -2.71
CA PRO A 104 -7.57 -20.93 -3.59
C PRO A 104 -7.70 -20.52 -5.06
#